data_AF-A0A8T6N9I2-F1
#
_entry.id   AF-A0A8T6N9I2-F1
#
_cell.length_a   1.000
_cell.length_b   1.000
_cell.length_c   1.000
_cell.angle_alpha   90.00
_cell.angle_beta   90.00
_cell.angle_gamma   90.00
#
_symmetry.space_group_name_H-M   'P 1'
#
loop_
_entity.id
_entity.type
_entity.pdbx_description
1 polymer ?
#
loop_
_entity_poly.entity_id
_entity_poly.type
_entity_poly.pdbx_seq_one_letter_code
_entity_poly.pdbx_strand_id
1 'polypeptide(L)'
;MKDDNISDFLPLTNLTAQDFDKTIAKLDEFWKAKSIAILDKLGFHVLPGAAILAWNEKISLKLLNYCKENNWTSVTIRTDKAKETGENIPRGGYQVQINKLETEIKKHLRNGRIVIVHEPRDRYKNLYGINVLYDNKIPTELYFEVVGHGFEVSNLNRGDIQPHEKLVIRKKNDEFVILKRDIISNSEYKNSVNLRYQQIGISLMDQTVESSMSKKNLQNYGRAFLKKHGYALLNSTYEKIPLNYIKQISHSVIRLPYKMSKLGITIDQLVLSITVFDSEQLVYWDMVLPKHKYEGIKVD
;
A
#
# COMPACT_ATOMS: atom_id res chain seq x y z
N MET A 1 35.45 -9.53 -0.66
CA MET A 1 34.51 -10.51 -0.06
C MET A 1 33.15 -9.84 0.01
N LYS A 2 32.14 -10.34 -0.72
CA LYS A 2 30.76 -9.86 -0.54
C LYS A 2 30.25 -10.51 0.75
N ASP A 3 29.77 -9.69 1.68
CA ASP A 3 29.25 -10.14 2.97
C ASP A 3 28.14 -11.19 2.75
N ASP A 4 28.39 -12.43 3.18
CA ASP A 4 27.47 -13.57 3.10
C ASP A 4 26.43 -13.53 4.24
N ASN A 5 25.88 -12.34 4.48
CA ASN A 5 25.10 -12.06 5.65
C ASN A 5 23.62 -12.37 5.40
N ILE A 6 23.08 -13.37 6.11
CA ILE A 6 21.64 -13.71 6.09
C ILE A 6 20.80 -12.57 6.71
N SER A 7 21.41 -11.66 7.46
CA SER A 7 20.70 -10.61 8.19
C SER A 7 20.01 -9.57 7.31
N ASP A 8 20.21 -9.59 5.98
CA ASP A 8 19.52 -8.68 5.05
C ASP A 8 18.18 -9.23 4.52
N PHE A 9 17.78 -10.41 5.01
CA PHE A 9 16.40 -10.87 4.98
C PHE A 9 15.74 -10.55 6.33
N LEU A 10 14.78 -9.62 6.34
CA LEU A 10 14.12 -9.12 7.53
C LEU A 10 12.62 -9.47 7.48
N PRO A 11 12.13 -10.46 8.26
CA PRO A 11 10.70 -10.63 8.46
C PRO A 11 10.08 -9.32 8.96
N LEU A 12 8.87 -9.00 8.50
CA LEU A 12 8.15 -7.78 8.91
C LEU A 12 6.96 -8.05 9.82
N THR A 13 6.66 -9.33 10.06
CA THR A 13 5.48 -9.76 10.83
C THR A 13 5.84 -10.85 11.82
N ASN A 14 5.09 -10.97 12.91
CA ASN A 14 5.28 -11.97 13.97
C ASN A 14 6.68 -11.92 14.60
N LEU A 15 7.22 -10.71 14.77
CA LEU A 15 8.56 -10.50 15.30
C LEU A 15 8.59 -10.67 16.82
N THR A 16 9.61 -11.40 17.32
CA THR A 16 9.97 -11.38 18.74
C THR A 16 10.40 -9.97 19.16
N ALA A 17 10.47 -9.67 20.46
CA ALA A 17 10.95 -8.35 20.90
C ALA A 17 12.37 -8.05 20.40
N GLN A 18 13.28 -9.03 20.50
CA GLN A 18 14.66 -8.87 20.04
C GLN A 18 14.76 -8.71 18.52
N ASP A 19 13.98 -9.47 17.75
CA ASP A 19 14.00 -9.36 16.29
C ASP A 19 13.35 -8.06 15.81
N PHE A 20 12.34 -7.57 16.55
CA PHE A 20 11.74 -6.26 16.29
C PHE A 20 12.79 -5.15 16.37
N ASP A 21 13.55 -5.04 17.48
CA ASP A 21 14.54 -3.99 17.66
C ASP A 21 15.63 -4.02 16.58
N LYS A 22 16.11 -5.22 16.23
CA LYS A 22 17.10 -5.41 15.14
C LYS A 22 16.54 -5.00 13.78
N THR A 23 15.30 -5.41 13.48
CA THR A 23 14.63 -5.06 12.23
C THR A 23 14.41 -3.55 12.12
N ILE A 24 13.95 -2.91 13.19
CA ILE A 24 13.74 -1.46 13.21
C ILE A 24 15.05 -0.70 13.02
N ALA A 25 16.14 -1.12 13.67
CA ALA A 25 17.46 -0.52 13.50
C ALA A 25 17.98 -0.62 12.06
N LYS A 26 17.78 -1.76 11.39
CA LYS A 26 18.18 -1.95 10.00
C LYS A 26 17.29 -1.22 8.98
N LEU A 27 16.06 -0.91 9.35
CA LEU A 27 15.09 -0.21 8.50
C LEU A 27 15.01 1.28 8.82
N ASP A 28 15.97 1.86 9.54
CA ASP A 28 15.83 3.21 10.08
C ASP A 28 15.51 4.26 9.01
N GLU A 29 16.15 4.13 7.85
CA GLU A 29 15.93 4.99 6.68
C GLU A 29 14.77 4.52 5.78
N PHE A 30 14.32 3.28 5.88
CA PHE A 30 13.29 2.70 5.01
C PHE A 30 11.92 2.74 5.67
N TRP A 31 11.32 3.94 5.64
CA TRP A 31 10.15 4.24 6.44
C TRP A 31 8.91 3.38 6.13
N LYS A 32 8.65 3.01 4.87
CA LYS A 32 7.50 2.15 4.53
C LYS A 32 7.71 0.76 5.13
N ALA A 33 8.88 0.16 4.94
CA ALA A 33 9.21 -1.15 5.52
C ALA A 33 9.18 -1.12 7.06
N LYS A 34 9.80 -0.09 7.67
CA LYS A 34 9.80 0.14 9.12
C LYS A 34 8.38 0.26 9.67
N SER A 35 7.51 1.00 8.98
CA SER A 35 6.12 1.20 9.40
C SER A 35 5.30 -0.09 9.42
N ILE A 36 5.57 -1.04 8.50
CA ILE A 36 4.88 -2.34 8.47
C ILE A 36 5.20 -3.14 9.74
N ALA A 37 6.49 -3.23 10.09
CA ALA A 37 6.91 -3.93 11.31
C ALA A 37 6.31 -3.28 12.58
N ILE A 38 6.24 -1.94 12.62
CA ILE A 38 5.59 -1.22 13.72
C ILE A 38 4.10 -1.54 13.77
N LEU A 39 3.38 -1.49 12.65
CA LEU A 39 1.95 -1.77 12.60
C LEU A 39 1.63 -3.19 13.10
N ASP A 40 2.39 -4.19 12.64
CA ASP A 40 2.29 -5.57 13.13
C ASP A 40 2.48 -5.65 14.65
N LYS A 41 3.55 -5.02 15.17
CA LYS A 41 3.85 -4.98 16.60
C LYS A 41 2.73 -4.34 17.43
N LEU A 42 1.99 -3.40 16.84
CA LEU A 42 0.86 -2.73 17.47
C LEU A 42 -0.48 -3.47 17.31
N GLY A 43 -0.44 -4.66 16.70
CA GLY A 43 -1.60 -5.54 16.51
C GLY A 43 -2.51 -5.10 15.37
N PHE A 44 -2.00 -4.34 14.40
CA PHE A 44 -2.72 -4.07 13.16
C PHE A 44 -2.53 -5.24 12.21
N HIS A 45 -3.57 -5.54 11.43
CA HIS A 45 -3.47 -6.58 10.44
C HIS A 45 -2.70 -6.09 9.20
N VAL A 46 -1.44 -6.49 9.09
CA VAL A 46 -0.60 -6.28 7.90
C VAL A 46 -0.41 -7.60 7.16
N LEU A 47 0.01 -7.55 5.89
CA LEU A 47 0.31 -8.78 5.16
C LEU A 47 1.62 -9.39 5.66
N PRO A 48 1.66 -10.71 5.89
CA PRO A 48 2.91 -11.42 6.08
C PRO A 48 3.91 -11.10 4.98
N GLY A 49 5.16 -10.89 5.36
CA GLY A 49 6.18 -10.48 4.41
C GLY A 49 7.56 -10.28 5.00
N ALA A 50 8.50 -9.95 4.12
CA ALA A 50 9.88 -9.67 4.48
C ALA A 50 10.45 -8.52 3.64
N ALA A 51 11.36 -7.73 4.23
CA ALA A 51 12.21 -6.80 3.51
C ALA A 51 13.54 -7.46 3.15
N ILE A 52 13.97 -7.21 1.91
CA ILE A 52 15.21 -7.71 1.31
C ILE A 52 16.09 -6.51 1.01
N LEU A 53 17.19 -6.38 1.76
CA LEU A 53 18.12 -5.25 1.70
C LEU A 53 19.30 -5.51 0.76
N ALA A 54 19.66 -6.78 0.58
CA ALA A 54 20.73 -7.23 -0.30
C ALA A 54 20.36 -8.57 -0.94
N TRP A 55 21.14 -9.01 -1.94
CA TRP A 55 20.93 -10.29 -2.58
C TRP A 55 22.19 -11.14 -2.61
N ASN A 56 22.07 -12.37 -2.11
CA ASN A 56 23.06 -13.44 -2.19
C ASN A 56 22.32 -14.80 -2.22
N GLU A 57 23.05 -15.89 -2.40
CA GLU A 57 22.48 -17.23 -2.50
C GLU A 57 21.74 -17.66 -1.23
N LYS A 58 22.25 -17.30 -0.04
CA LYS A 58 21.60 -17.61 1.24
C LYS A 58 20.26 -16.89 1.39
N ILE A 59 20.17 -15.62 0.97
CA ILE A 59 18.92 -14.85 0.95
C ILE A 59 17.94 -15.47 -0.04
N SER A 60 18.40 -15.91 -1.21
CA SER A 60 17.57 -16.62 -2.19
C SER A 60 16.95 -17.87 -1.59
N LEU A 61 17.78 -18.75 -1.00
CA LEU A 61 17.31 -19.97 -0.34
C LEU A 61 16.32 -19.68 0.80
N LYS A 62 16.63 -18.68 1.65
CA LYS A 62 15.75 -18.28 2.76
C LYS A 62 14.40 -17.75 2.26
N LEU A 63 14.39 -16.94 1.20
CA LEU A 63 13.18 -16.43 0.59
C LEU A 63 12.35 -17.53 -0.06
N LEU A 64 12.98 -18.47 -0.77
CA LEU A 64 12.28 -19.62 -1.36
C LEU A 64 11.66 -20.52 -0.28
N ASN A 65 12.38 -20.78 0.81
CA ASN A 65 11.85 -21.51 1.95
C ASN A 65 10.67 -20.78 2.61
N TYR A 66 10.81 -19.47 2.82
CA TYR A 66 9.73 -18.64 3.38
C TYR A 66 8.46 -18.68 2.51
N CYS A 67 8.60 -18.56 1.19
CA CYS A 67 7.47 -18.71 0.27
C CYS A 67 6.87 -20.13 0.33
N LYS A 68 7.70 -21.17 0.39
CA LYS A 68 7.27 -22.57 0.46
C LYS A 68 6.50 -22.86 1.74
N GLU A 69 7.00 -22.42 2.90
CA GLU A 69 6.35 -22.57 4.21
C GLU A 69 4.96 -21.92 4.24
N ASN A 70 4.77 -20.83 3.50
CA ASN A 70 3.48 -20.14 3.40
C ASN A 70 2.63 -20.61 2.19
N ASN A 71 3.06 -21.64 1.45
CA ASN A 71 2.39 -22.15 0.24
C ASN A 71 2.17 -21.08 -0.86
N TRP A 72 3.10 -20.14 -0.99
CA TRP A 72 3.01 -19.10 -2.01
C TRP A 72 3.64 -19.60 -3.33
N THR A 73 2.97 -19.34 -4.45
CA THR A 73 3.49 -19.57 -5.82
C THR A 73 3.89 -18.27 -6.51
N SER A 74 3.42 -17.15 -5.97
CA SER A 74 3.75 -15.78 -6.35
C SER A 74 3.76 -14.90 -5.11
N VAL A 75 4.35 -13.72 -5.22
CA VAL A 75 4.43 -12.74 -4.12
C VAL A 75 4.04 -11.36 -4.62
N THR A 76 3.54 -10.53 -3.72
CA THR A 76 3.38 -9.09 -3.99
C THR A 76 4.69 -8.38 -3.70
N ILE A 77 5.27 -7.74 -4.71
CA ILE A 77 6.46 -6.88 -4.55
C ILE A 77 6.02 -5.44 -4.32
N ARG A 78 6.58 -4.84 -3.27
CA ARG A 78 6.66 -3.39 -3.07
C ARG A 78 8.13 -2.99 -2.94
N THR A 79 8.42 -1.71 -3.07
CA THR A 79 9.79 -1.19 -2.90
C THR A 79 9.80 0.01 -2.00
N ASP A 80 10.92 0.21 -1.33
CA ASP A 80 11.14 1.35 -0.45
C ASP A 80 12.54 1.92 -0.66
N LYS A 81 12.69 3.21 -0.36
CA LYS A 81 13.93 3.94 -0.53
C LYS A 81 14.03 5.03 0.54
N ALA A 82 15.23 5.23 1.08
CA ALA A 82 15.52 6.26 2.08
C ALA A 82 15.02 7.66 1.70
N LYS A 83 15.13 7.98 0.40
CA LYS A 83 14.58 9.20 -0.18
C LYS A 83 14.06 8.87 -1.58
N GLU A 84 12.81 9.20 -1.86
CA GLU A 84 12.28 9.04 -3.22
C GLU A 84 12.99 10.03 -4.16
N THR A 85 13.71 9.50 -5.15
CA THR A 85 14.49 10.30 -6.11
C THR A 85 14.35 9.70 -7.51
N GLY A 86 14.30 10.55 -8.54
CA GLY A 86 14.28 10.13 -9.95
C GLY A 86 12.88 10.09 -10.57
N GLU A 87 12.82 9.89 -11.88
CA GLU A 87 11.58 10.03 -12.67
C GLU A 87 10.77 8.73 -12.78
N ASN A 88 11.41 7.58 -12.57
CA ASN A 88 10.82 6.25 -12.72
C ASN A 88 10.58 5.56 -11.37
N ILE A 89 9.76 6.16 -10.52
CA ILE A 89 9.39 5.59 -9.21
C ILE A 89 8.43 4.40 -9.44
N PRO A 90 8.77 3.17 -8.98
CA PRO A 90 7.88 2.01 -9.11
C PRO A 90 6.48 2.29 -8.55
N ARG A 91 5.43 2.02 -9.34
CA ARG A 91 4.05 2.37 -9.00
C ARG A 91 3.31 1.20 -8.35
N GLY A 92 2.97 1.38 -7.07
CA GLY A 92 2.16 0.43 -6.31
C GLY A 92 2.85 -0.91 -6.06
N GLY A 93 2.10 -1.84 -5.47
CA GLY A 93 2.52 -3.23 -5.39
C GLY A 93 2.10 -3.99 -6.65
N TYR A 94 2.89 -4.97 -7.05
CA TYR A 94 2.56 -5.85 -8.18
C TYR A 94 2.97 -7.29 -7.90
N GLN A 95 2.26 -8.24 -8.50
CA GLN A 95 2.55 -9.65 -8.29
C GLN A 95 3.68 -10.14 -9.20
N VAL A 96 4.55 -10.98 -8.64
CA VAL A 96 5.65 -11.61 -9.34
C VAL A 96 5.66 -13.10 -9.02
N GLN A 97 5.76 -13.93 -10.06
CA GLN A 97 5.91 -15.37 -9.93
C GLN A 97 7.27 -15.70 -9.31
N ILE A 98 7.35 -16.74 -8.47
CA ILE A 98 8.58 -17.07 -7.74
C ILE A 98 9.78 -17.28 -8.67
N ASN A 99 9.57 -17.89 -9.84
CA ASN A 99 10.62 -18.12 -10.84
C ASN A 99 11.20 -16.83 -11.47
N LYS A 100 10.53 -15.68 -11.30
CA LYS A 100 11.00 -14.35 -11.75
C LYS A 100 11.48 -13.46 -10.61
N LEU A 101 11.35 -13.93 -9.37
CA LEU A 101 11.54 -13.12 -8.17
C LEU A 101 12.98 -12.60 -8.03
N GLU A 102 13.97 -13.44 -8.32
CA GLU A 102 15.38 -13.03 -8.27
C GLU A 102 15.68 -11.87 -9.23
N THR A 103 15.21 -11.98 -10.48
CA THR A 103 15.42 -10.95 -11.50
C THR A 103 14.79 -9.63 -11.08
N GLU A 104 13.55 -9.67 -10.58
CA GLU A 104 12.84 -8.48 -10.10
C GLU A 104 13.49 -7.87 -8.86
N ILE A 105 13.96 -8.69 -7.91
CA ILE A 105 14.64 -8.19 -6.71
C ILE A 105 15.96 -7.50 -7.08
N LYS A 106 16.81 -8.17 -7.87
CA LYS A 106 18.09 -7.61 -8.31
C LYS A 106 17.91 -6.30 -9.07
N LYS A 107 16.86 -6.18 -9.89
CA LYS A 107 16.53 -4.96 -10.63
C LYS A 107 16.32 -3.77 -9.68
N HIS A 108 15.54 -3.94 -8.62
CA HIS A 108 15.26 -2.86 -7.66
C HIS A 108 16.46 -2.52 -6.76
N LEU A 109 17.18 -3.55 -6.28
CA LEU A 109 18.38 -3.36 -5.48
C LEU A 109 19.44 -2.54 -6.23
N ARG A 110 19.63 -2.79 -7.53
CA ARG A 110 20.54 -2.00 -8.39
C ARG A 110 20.13 -0.53 -8.52
N ASN A 111 18.85 -0.21 -8.34
CA ASN A 111 18.33 1.15 -8.35
C ASN A 111 18.37 1.81 -6.95
N GLY A 112 19.06 1.19 -5.98
CA GLY A 112 19.19 1.69 -4.62
C GLY A 112 17.87 1.64 -3.84
N ARG A 113 17.01 0.66 -4.14
CA ARG A 113 15.74 0.43 -3.43
C ARG A 113 15.80 -0.91 -2.75
N ILE A 114 15.26 -1.00 -1.53
CA ILE A 114 14.99 -2.30 -0.92
C ILE A 114 13.70 -2.88 -1.49
N VAL A 115 13.57 -4.20 -1.39
CA VAL A 115 12.37 -4.92 -1.87
C VAL A 115 11.61 -5.46 -0.69
N ILE A 116 10.32 -5.17 -0.64
CA ILE A 116 9.40 -5.76 0.33
C ILE A 116 8.58 -6.81 -0.40
N VAL A 117 8.69 -8.05 0.02
CA VAL A 117 7.87 -9.16 -0.46
C VAL A 117 6.75 -9.40 0.52
N HIS A 118 5.52 -9.56 0.02
CA HIS A 118 4.36 -9.90 0.82
C HIS A 118 3.63 -11.12 0.25
N GLU A 119 2.76 -11.68 1.07
CA GLU A 119 1.68 -12.55 0.65
C GLU A 119 1.05 -12.06 -0.68
N PRO A 120 0.75 -12.98 -1.63
CA PRO A 120 0.14 -12.61 -2.89
C PRO A 120 -1.23 -11.97 -2.67
N ARG A 121 -1.40 -10.72 -3.12
CA ARG A 121 -2.66 -10.00 -3.12
C ARG A 121 -2.95 -9.41 -4.48
N ASP A 122 -4.18 -9.58 -4.92
CA ASP A 122 -4.61 -9.15 -6.23
C ASP A 122 -5.18 -7.73 -6.14
N ARG A 123 -4.46 -6.77 -6.72
CA ARG A 123 -4.82 -5.35 -6.70
C ARG A 123 -6.15 -5.05 -7.40
N TYR A 124 -6.64 -5.96 -8.24
CA TYR A 124 -7.91 -5.80 -8.95
C TYR A 124 -9.12 -6.23 -8.11
N LYS A 125 -8.89 -6.81 -6.93
CA LYS A 125 -9.92 -7.27 -5.98
C LYS A 125 -10.11 -6.34 -4.77
N ASN A 126 -9.58 -5.12 -4.83
CA ASN A 126 -9.76 -4.14 -3.77
C ASN A 126 -11.22 -3.63 -3.78
N LEU A 127 -11.91 -3.69 -2.64
CA LEU A 127 -13.20 -3.04 -2.47
C LEU A 127 -13.02 -1.54 -2.22
N TYR A 128 -12.08 -1.17 -1.35
CA TYR A 128 -11.79 0.23 -1.03
C TYR A 128 -10.30 0.44 -0.77
N GLY A 129 -9.76 1.56 -1.26
CA GLY A 129 -8.47 2.10 -0.86
C GLY A 129 -8.69 3.33 0.03
N ILE A 130 -8.07 3.38 1.20
CA ILE A 130 -8.38 4.37 2.23
C ILE A 130 -7.09 4.97 2.77
N ASN A 131 -7.04 6.28 2.86
CA ASN A 131 -6.10 6.98 3.70
C ASN A 131 -6.81 7.53 4.94
N VAL A 132 -6.20 7.39 6.11
CA VAL A 132 -6.67 8.03 7.34
C VAL A 132 -5.57 8.88 7.93
N LEU A 133 -5.81 10.19 7.97
CA LEU A 133 -4.98 11.15 8.68
C LEU A 133 -5.44 11.22 10.14
N TYR A 134 -4.48 11.04 11.04
CA TYR A 134 -4.59 11.39 12.45
C TYR A 134 -3.71 12.61 12.73
N ASP A 135 -4.24 13.56 13.51
CA ASP A 135 -3.54 14.76 13.97
C ASP A 135 -3.65 14.88 15.49
N ASN A 136 -2.52 14.84 16.19
CA ASN A 136 -2.44 14.94 17.64
C ASN A 136 -2.87 16.32 18.17
N LYS A 137 -2.93 17.36 17.32
CA LYS A 137 -3.50 18.66 17.68
C LYS A 137 -5.02 18.59 17.86
N ILE A 138 -5.68 17.64 17.20
CA ILE A 138 -7.12 17.39 17.30
C ILE A 138 -7.33 15.88 17.47
N PRO A 139 -6.91 15.29 18.60
CA PRO A 139 -6.74 13.85 18.76
C PRO A 139 -8.06 13.07 18.78
N THR A 140 -9.20 13.78 18.75
CA THR A 140 -10.54 13.21 18.63
C THR A 140 -11.04 13.12 17.20
N GLU A 141 -10.32 13.71 16.23
CA GLU A 141 -10.72 13.75 14.82
C GLU A 141 -9.85 12.87 13.93
N LEU A 142 -10.49 12.32 12.90
CA LEU A 142 -9.86 11.54 11.85
C LEU A 142 -10.36 12.03 10.49
N TYR A 143 -9.45 12.18 9.54
CA TYR A 143 -9.77 12.60 8.18
C TYR A 143 -9.55 11.42 7.24
N PHE A 144 -10.61 11.02 6.55
CA PHE A 144 -10.61 9.90 5.62
C PHE A 144 -10.60 10.41 4.19
N GLU A 145 -9.77 9.80 3.35
CA GLU A 145 -9.87 9.87 1.89
C GLU A 145 -10.05 8.46 1.35
N VAL A 146 -11.07 8.24 0.53
CA VAL A 146 -11.45 6.90 0.06
C VAL A 146 -11.54 6.88 -1.46
N VAL A 147 -11.06 5.78 -2.04
CA VAL A 147 -11.34 5.37 -3.43
C VAL A 147 -12.09 4.05 -3.42
N GLY A 148 -12.97 3.89 -4.39
CA GLY A 148 -13.92 2.78 -4.47
C GLY A 148 -13.34 1.53 -5.10
N HIS A 149 -14.23 0.60 -5.43
CA HIS A 149 -13.90 -0.73 -5.96
C HIS A 149 -12.93 -0.67 -7.14
N GLY A 150 -11.89 -1.51 -7.10
CA GLY A 150 -10.90 -1.68 -8.17
C GLY A 150 -9.83 -0.58 -8.24
N PHE A 151 -9.90 0.42 -7.37
CA PHE A 151 -8.87 1.43 -7.17
C PHE A 151 -7.93 1.05 -6.02
N GLU A 152 -6.74 1.65 -6.01
CA GLU A 152 -5.75 1.45 -4.96
C GLU A 152 -5.48 2.73 -4.18
N VAL A 153 -5.08 2.58 -2.92
CA VAL A 153 -4.63 3.71 -2.10
C VAL A 153 -3.45 4.45 -2.73
N SER A 154 -2.64 3.77 -3.55
CA SER A 154 -1.55 4.40 -4.30
C SER A 154 -2.03 5.40 -5.35
N ASN A 155 -3.26 5.26 -5.87
CA ASN A 155 -3.85 6.25 -6.76
C ASN A 155 -4.14 7.57 -6.04
N LEU A 156 -4.49 7.51 -4.74
CA LEU A 156 -4.61 8.70 -3.89
C LEU A 156 -3.23 9.31 -3.59
N ASN A 157 -2.29 8.48 -3.17
CA ASN A 157 -0.99 8.94 -2.67
C ASN A 157 -0.15 9.63 -3.76
N ARG A 158 -0.41 9.33 -5.04
CA ARG A 158 0.28 9.93 -6.19
C ARG A 158 -0.47 11.08 -6.84
N GLY A 159 -1.68 11.40 -6.36
CA GLY A 159 -2.52 12.44 -6.96
C GLY A 159 -3.05 12.07 -8.36
N ASP A 160 -3.05 10.78 -8.72
CA ASP A 160 -3.58 10.31 -10.02
C ASP A 160 -5.09 10.60 -10.13
N ILE A 161 -5.78 10.54 -9.01
CA ILE A 161 -7.22 10.78 -8.88
C ILE A 161 -7.54 11.53 -7.60
N GLN A 162 -8.66 12.24 -7.60
CA GLN A 162 -9.24 12.80 -6.40
C GLN A 162 -9.91 11.71 -5.56
N PRO A 163 -9.99 11.86 -4.22
CA PRO A 163 -10.79 10.98 -3.39
C PRO A 163 -12.23 10.92 -3.87
N HIS A 164 -12.77 9.71 -3.97
CA HIS A 164 -14.18 9.49 -4.30
C HIS A 164 -15.09 9.84 -3.12
N GLU A 165 -14.55 9.72 -1.91
CA GLU A 165 -15.22 10.13 -0.70
C GLU A 165 -14.21 10.75 0.28
N LYS A 166 -14.60 11.84 0.92
CA LYS A 166 -13.86 12.45 2.03
C LYS A 166 -14.74 12.49 3.26
N LEU A 167 -14.22 12.06 4.40
CA LEU A 167 -14.96 12.12 5.67
C LEU A 167 -14.15 12.81 6.75
N VAL A 168 -14.85 13.55 7.60
CA VAL A 168 -14.34 14.01 8.90
C VAL A 168 -15.12 13.30 9.99
N ILE A 169 -14.44 12.49 10.77
CA ILE A 169 -15.02 11.70 11.86
C ILE A 169 -14.52 12.25 13.19
N ARG A 170 -15.42 12.43 14.17
CA ARG A 170 -15.05 12.83 15.54
C ARG A 170 -15.51 11.83 16.57
N LYS A 171 -14.62 11.47 17.50
CA LYS A 171 -14.95 10.70 18.71
C LYS A 171 -15.71 11.58 19.71
N LYS A 172 -16.90 11.14 20.14
CA LYS A 172 -17.70 11.75 21.21
C LYS A 172 -18.20 10.65 22.15
N ASN A 173 -17.86 10.71 23.45
CA ASN A 173 -18.36 9.78 24.48
C ASN A 173 -18.32 8.29 24.04
N ASP A 174 -17.20 7.88 23.44
CA ASP A 174 -16.94 6.54 22.85
C ASP A 174 -17.66 6.17 21.55
N GLU A 175 -18.47 7.06 21.00
CA GLU A 175 -19.04 6.93 19.65
C GLU A 175 -18.24 7.74 18.62
N PHE A 176 -18.34 7.32 17.34
CA PHE A 176 -17.78 8.05 16.22
C PHE A 176 -18.90 8.68 15.41
N VAL A 177 -18.86 10.00 15.29
CA VAL A 177 -19.85 10.80 14.56
C VAL A 177 -19.22 11.35 13.29
N ILE A 178 -19.94 11.24 12.18
CA ILE A 178 -19.55 11.86 10.90
C ILE A 178 -19.90 13.34 10.96
N LEU A 179 -18.89 14.20 10.96
CA LEU A 179 -19.07 15.66 10.91
C LEU A 179 -19.30 16.14 9.49
N LYS A 180 -18.57 15.56 8.54
CA LYS A 180 -18.63 15.90 7.11
C LYS A 180 -18.43 14.64 6.27
N ARG A 181 -19.16 14.56 5.16
CA ARG A 181 -19.03 13.51 4.16
C ARG A 181 -19.23 14.11 2.77
N ASP A 182 -18.14 14.32 2.05
CA ASP A 182 -18.16 14.80 0.67
C ASP A 182 -18.02 13.60 -0.27
N ILE A 183 -18.83 13.56 -1.33
CA ILE A 183 -18.84 12.48 -2.31
C ILE A 183 -18.57 13.08 -3.69
N ILE A 184 -17.71 12.42 -4.45
CA ILE A 184 -17.35 12.79 -5.82
C ILE A 184 -18.58 12.86 -6.74
N SER A 185 -18.59 13.79 -7.69
CA SER A 185 -19.66 13.82 -8.68
C SER A 185 -19.58 12.62 -9.64
N ASN A 186 -20.72 12.25 -10.24
CA ASN A 186 -20.77 11.16 -11.22
C ASN A 186 -19.85 11.40 -12.43
N SER A 187 -19.70 12.66 -12.88
CA SER A 187 -18.82 13.03 -13.98
C SER A 187 -17.35 12.83 -13.62
N GLU A 188 -16.93 13.29 -12.44
CA GLU A 188 -15.56 13.14 -11.96
C GLU A 188 -15.22 11.67 -11.69
N TYR A 189 -16.15 10.90 -11.12
CA TYR A 189 -15.96 9.47 -10.92
C TYR A 189 -15.78 8.71 -12.23
N LYS A 190 -16.57 9.01 -13.26
CA LYS A 190 -16.38 8.45 -14.60
C LYS A 190 -15.00 8.75 -15.16
N ASN A 191 -14.46 9.94 -14.90
CA ASN A 191 -13.09 10.28 -15.29
C ASN A 191 -12.07 9.42 -14.54
N SER A 192 -12.20 9.24 -13.22
CA SER A 192 -11.37 8.32 -12.44
C SER A 192 -11.41 6.90 -12.99
N VAL A 193 -12.60 6.40 -13.36
CA VAL A 193 -12.78 5.06 -13.96
C VAL A 193 -12.04 4.93 -15.29
N ASN A 194 -12.15 5.93 -16.17
CA ASN A 194 -11.45 5.94 -17.45
C ASN A 194 -9.92 6.01 -17.28
N LEU A 195 -9.44 6.84 -16.34
CA LEU A 195 -8.02 6.91 -16.00
C LEU A 195 -7.52 5.56 -15.47
N ARG A 196 -8.29 4.90 -14.59
CA ARG A 196 -7.93 3.59 -14.06
C ARG A 196 -7.85 2.53 -15.14
N TYR A 197 -8.82 2.44 -16.05
CA TYR A 197 -8.74 1.52 -17.18
C TYR A 197 -7.51 1.79 -18.05
N GLN A 198 -7.16 3.05 -18.29
CA GLN A 198 -5.95 3.42 -19.02
C GLN A 198 -4.69 2.95 -18.29
N GLN A 199 -4.60 3.17 -16.98
CA GLN A 199 -3.45 2.73 -16.16
C GLN A 199 -3.27 1.22 -16.18
N ILE A 200 -4.37 0.46 -16.08
CA ILE A 200 -4.34 -1.00 -16.20
C ILE A 200 -3.83 -1.38 -17.59
N GLY A 201 -4.37 -0.76 -18.65
CA GLY A 201 -3.90 -0.97 -20.01
C GLY A 201 -2.40 -0.75 -20.19
N ILE A 202 -1.88 0.35 -19.66
CA ILE A 202 -0.44 0.68 -19.66
C ILE A 202 0.36 -0.40 -18.92
N SER A 203 -0.09 -0.82 -17.73
CA SER A 203 0.63 -1.80 -16.90
C SER A 203 0.76 -3.20 -17.50
N LEU A 204 -0.10 -3.52 -18.46
CA LEU A 204 -0.13 -4.82 -19.14
C LEU A 204 0.72 -4.81 -20.43
N MET A 205 1.14 -3.64 -20.89
CA MET A 205 1.92 -3.48 -22.11
C MET A 205 3.41 -3.44 -21.79
N ASP A 206 4.21 -3.99 -22.69
CA ASP A 206 5.64 -3.80 -22.66
C ASP A 206 5.97 -2.33 -22.99
N GLN A 207 7.01 -1.76 -22.38
CA GLN A 207 7.31 -0.32 -22.44
C GLN A 207 7.54 0.19 -23.88
N THR A 208 7.85 -0.70 -24.81
CA THR A 208 8.07 -0.40 -26.24
C THR A 208 6.78 -0.22 -27.05
N VAL A 209 5.63 -0.69 -26.56
CA VAL A 209 4.32 -0.62 -27.26
C VAL A 209 3.50 0.60 -26.85
N GLU A 210 3.79 1.17 -25.67
CA GLU A 210 3.05 2.28 -25.05
C GLU A 210 2.94 3.53 -25.96
N SER A 211 4.00 3.85 -26.73
CA SER A 211 4.08 5.09 -27.52
C SER A 211 3.14 5.15 -28.74
N SER A 212 2.46 4.04 -29.09
CA SER A 212 1.68 3.93 -30.33
C SER A 212 0.16 3.91 -30.12
N MET A 213 -0.32 3.71 -28.89
CA MET A 213 -1.73 3.46 -28.64
C MET A 213 -2.47 4.67 -28.07
N SER A 214 -3.64 4.97 -28.65
CA SER A 214 -4.52 6.02 -28.13
C SER A 214 -5.01 5.71 -26.72
N LYS A 215 -5.32 6.74 -25.93
CA LYS A 215 -5.90 6.60 -24.57
C LYS A 215 -7.13 5.68 -24.56
N LYS A 216 -7.99 5.79 -25.58
CA LYS A 216 -9.19 4.96 -25.73
C LYS A 216 -8.86 3.48 -25.92
N ASN A 217 -7.81 3.18 -26.69
CA ASN A 217 -7.38 1.80 -26.90
C ASN A 217 -6.77 1.20 -25.62
N LEU A 218 -5.98 1.98 -24.86
CA LEU A 218 -5.47 1.55 -23.56
C LEU A 218 -6.60 1.25 -22.57
N GLN A 219 -7.62 2.11 -22.52
CA GLN A 219 -8.82 1.90 -21.70
C GLN A 219 -9.56 0.62 -22.08
N ASN A 220 -9.76 0.38 -23.37
CA ASN A 220 -10.40 -0.83 -23.88
C ASN A 220 -9.58 -2.07 -23.52
N TYR A 221 -8.25 -2.00 -23.59
CA TYR A 221 -7.36 -3.09 -23.23
C TYR A 221 -7.45 -3.43 -21.75
N GLY A 222 -7.39 -2.42 -20.87
CA GLY A 222 -7.56 -2.63 -19.42
C GLY A 222 -8.93 -3.21 -19.07
N ARG A 223 -10.01 -2.73 -19.71
CA ARG A 223 -11.36 -3.28 -19.54
C ARG A 223 -11.46 -4.73 -20.02
N ALA A 224 -10.91 -5.04 -21.19
CA ALA A 224 -10.90 -6.38 -21.74
C ALA A 224 -10.11 -7.35 -20.85
N PHE A 225 -8.99 -6.90 -20.28
CA PHE A 225 -8.21 -7.67 -19.32
C PHE A 225 -9.03 -8.01 -18.07
N LEU A 226 -9.69 -7.02 -17.44
CA LEU A 226 -10.51 -7.28 -16.25
C LEU A 226 -11.62 -8.29 -16.55
N LYS A 227 -12.33 -8.09 -17.67
CA LYS A 227 -13.38 -9.00 -18.12
C LYS A 227 -12.86 -10.43 -18.36
N LYS A 228 -11.72 -10.58 -19.04
CA LYS A 228 -11.12 -11.88 -19.37
C LYS A 228 -10.75 -12.69 -18.12
N HIS A 229 -10.33 -12.03 -17.04
CA HIS A 229 -9.89 -12.68 -15.81
C HIS A 229 -10.99 -12.75 -14.74
N GLY A 230 -12.23 -12.36 -15.08
CA GLY A 230 -13.36 -12.42 -14.16
C GLY A 230 -13.29 -11.41 -13.00
N TYR A 231 -12.49 -10.35 -13.15
CA TYR A 231 -12.47 -9.26 -12.18
C TYR A 231 -13.72 -8.40 -12.32
N ALA A 232 -14.19 -7.86 -11.20
CA ALA A 232 -15.28 -6.89 -11.20
C ALA A 232 -14.89 -5.69 -12.08
N LEU A 233 -15.80 -5.35 -13.00
CA LEU A 233 -15.65 -4.11 -13.75
C LEU A 233 -15.87 -2.94 -12.81
N LEU A 234 -15.17 -1.84 -13.07
CA LEU A 234 -15.38 -0.60 -12.32
C LEU A 234 -16.82 -0.12 -12.55
N ASN A 235 -17.53 0.13 -11.44
CA ASN A 235 -18.92 0.59 -11.45
C ASN A 235 -19.08 1.90 -12.23
N SER A 236 -20.28 2.14 -12.75
CA SER A 236 -20.65 3.38 -13.44
C SER A 236 -20.89 4.56 -12.49
N THR A 237 -21.16 4.28 -11.22
CA THR A 237 -21.34 5.23 -10.13
C THR A 237 -20.55 4.80 -8.91
N TYR A 238 -20.18 5.77 -8.07
CA TYR A 238 -19.44 5.48 -6.85
C TYR A 238 -20.38 4.90 -5.78
N GLU A 239 -19.97 3.78 -5.19
CA GLU A 239 -20.60 3.20 -4.01
C GLU A 239 -19.87 3.68 -2.76
N LYS A 240 -20.66 4.26 -1.85
CA LYS A 240 -20.18 4.79 -0.58
C LYS A 240 -19.54 3.69 0.27
N ILE A 241 -18.43 4.02 0.94
CA ILE A 241 -17.85 3.07 1.90
C ILE A 241 -18.87 2.77 3.03
N PRO A 242 -19.08 1.49 3.36
CA PRO A 242 -19.93 1.08 4.48
C PRO A 242 -19.44 1.63 5.84
N LEU A 243 -20.40 1.99 6.71
CA LEU A 243 -20.11 2.62 8.00
C LEU A 243 -19.38 1.69 8.98
N ASN A 244 -19.56 0.38 8.87
CA ASN A 244 -18.86 -0.60 9.70
C ASN A 244 -17.33 -0.52 9.49
N TYR A 245 -16.85 -0.37 8.24
CA TYR A 245 -15.42 -0.19 7.97
C TYR A 245 -14.90 1.11 8.56
N ILE A 246 -15.64 2.22 8.38
CA ILE A 246 -15.27 3.51 8.98
C ILE A 246 -15.14 3.38 10.50
N LYS A 247 -16.12 2.74 11.16
CA LYS A 247 -16.12 2.53 12.61
C LYS A 247 -14.93 1.67 13.06
N GLN A 248 -14.71 0.53 12.40
CA GLN A 248 -13.61 -0.40 12.73
C GLN A 248 -12.24 0.26 12.58
N ILE A 249 -12.02 0.98 11.48
CA ILE A 249 -10.78 1.73 11.24
C ILE A 249 -10.63 2.83 12.29
N SER A 250 -11.70 3.60 12.56
CA SER A 250 -11.66 4.69 13.54
C SER A 250 -11.28 4.22 14.95
N HIS A 251 -11.85 3.09 15.40
CA HIS A 251 -11.49 2.49 16.69
C HIS A 251 -10.01 2.08 16.75
N SER A 252 -9.47 1.58 15.64
CA SER A 252 -8.07 1.14 15.57
C SER A 252 -7.11 2.33 15.54
N VAL A 253 -7.39 3.32 14.69
CA VAL A 253 -6.51 4.48 14.45
C VAL A 253 -6.49 5.44 15.64
N ILE A 254 -7.62 5.71 16.30
CA ILE A 254 -7.65 6.66 17.42
C ILE A 254 -6.77 6.22 18.62
N ARG A 255 -6.53 4.91 18.73
CA ARG A 255 -5.70 4.31 19.79
C ARG A 255 -4.23 4.20 19.40
N LEU A 256 -3.89 4.46 18.13
CA LEU A 256 -2.55 4.32 17.60
C LEU A 256 -1.51 5.17 18.35
N PRO A 257 -1.73 6.46 18.64
CA PRO A 257 -0.71 7.29 19.32
C PRO A 257 -0.34 6.74 20.70
N TYR A 258 -1.34 6.33 21.48
CA TYR A 258 -1.12 5.68 22.78
C TYR A 258 -0.36 4.34 22.66
N LYS A 259 -0.67 3.56 21.62
CA LYS A 259 0.05 2.32 21.33
C LYS A 259 1.50 2.60 20.93
N MET A 260 1.75 3.63 20.13
CA MET A 260 3.07 4.04 19.68
C MET A 260 3.93 4.61 20.80
N SER A 261 3.35 5.35 21.74
CA SER A 261 4.08 5.90 22.88
C SER A 261 4.64 4.80 23.79
N LYS A 262 3.99 3.63 23.87
CA LYS A 262 4.52 2.44 24.56
C LYS A 262 5.77 1.85 23.90
N LEU A 263 5.99 2.15 22.62
CA LEU A 263 7.22 1.80 21.89
C LEU A 263 8.24 2.95 21.91
N GLY A 264 8.01 4.02 22.68
CA GLY A 264 8.87 5.21 22.69
C GLY A 264 8.77 6.06 21.42
N ILE A 265 7.72 5.88 20.60
CA ILE A 265 7.52 6.62 19.35
C ILE A 265 6.47 7.70 19.58
N THR A 266 6.86 8.96 19.40
CA THR A 266 5.96 10.12 19.46
C THR A 266 5.75 10.66 18.05
N ILE A 267 4.49 10.91 17.68
CA ILE A 267 4.14 11.43 16.36
C ILE A 267 3.06 12.49 16.49
N ASP A 268 3.27 13.63 15.83
CA ASP A 268 2.28 14.70 15.76
C ASP A 268 1.19 14.41 14.74
N GLN A 269 1.56 13.95 13.54
CA GLN A 269 0.63 13.60 12.48
C GLN A 269 1.10 12.35 11.75
N LEU A 270 0.13 11.52 11.36
CA LEU A 270 0.38 10.30 10.61
C LEU A 270 -0.76 10.03 9.64
N VAL A 271 -0.43 9.41 8.52
CA VAL A 271 -1.41 8.89 7.58
C VAL A 271 -1.22 7.39 7.46
N LEU A 272 -2.29 6.62 7.67
CA LEU A 272 -2.30 5.19 7.40
C LEU A 272 -2.89 4.93 6.00
N SER A 273 -2.21 4.08 5.24
CA SER A 273 -2.74 3.52 3.99
C SER A 273 -3.39 2.17 4.26
N ILE A 274 -4.67 2.02 3.88
CA ILE A 274 -5.49 0.85 4.21
C ILE A 274 -6.20 0.35 2.94
N THR A 275 -6.38 -0.96 2.82
CA THR A 275 -7.25 -1.56 1.82
C THR A 275 -8.28 -2.47 2.49
N VAL A 276 -9.52 -2.39 2.01
CA VAL A 276 -10.55 -3.41 2.22
C VAL A 276 -10.51 -4.34 1.01
N PHE A 277 -10.23 -5.62 1.23
CA PHE A 277 -10.29 -6.64 0.17
C PHE A 277 -11.69 -7.23 0.02
N ASP A 278 -11.94 -7.93 -1.09
CA ASP A 278 -13.19 -8.65 -1.37
C ASP A 278 -13.56 -9.71 -0.32
N SER A 279 -12.57 -10.22 0.40
CA SER A 279 -12.74 -11.05 1.61
C SER A 279 -13.20 -10.27 2.85
N GLU A 280 -13.54 -8.99 2.72
CA GLU A 280 -13.87 -8.05 3.81
C GLU A 280 -12.74 -7.83 4.83
N GLN A 281 -11.53 -8.27 4.49
CA GLN A 281 -10.35 -8.14 5.34
C GLN A 281 -9.73 -6.75 5.20
N LEU A 282 -9.55 -6.06 6.34
CA LEU A 282 -8.80 -4.81 6.43
C LEU A 282 -7.30 -5.08 6.50
N VAL A 283 -6.54 -4.56 5.55
CA VAL A 283 -5.08 -4.63 5.52
C VAL A 283 -4.49 -3.24 5.61
N TYR A 284 -3.56 -3.05 6.54
CA TYR A 284 -2.79 -1.83 6.71
C TYR A 284 -1.47 -1.98 5.97
N TRP A 285 -1.23 -1.13 4.96
CA TRP A 285 -0.07 -1.25 4.07
C TRP A 285 1.18 -0.58 4.60
N ASP A 286 1.02 0.62 5.15
CA ASP A 286 2.08 1.44 5.70
C ASP A 286 1.46 2.58 6.52
N MET A 287 2.31 3.25 7.31
CA MET A 287 1.99 4.54 7.91
C MET A 287 3.08 5.53 7.52
N VAL A 288 2.74 6.77 7.19
CA VAL A 288 3.70 7.80 6.79
C VAL A 288 3.42 9.14 7.46
N LEU A 289 4.47 9.94 7.66
CA LEU A 289 4.26 11.35 8.00
C LEU A 289 3.62 12.06 6.81
N PRO A 290 2.69 13.02 7.01
CA PRO A 290 2.01 13.70 5.89
C PRO A 290 2.97 14.30 4.86
N LYS A 291 4.09 14.89 5.32
CA LYS A 291 5.14 15.46 4.45
C LYS A 291 5.79 14.44 3.50
N HIS A 292 5.84 13.17 3.89
CA HIS A 292 6.44 12.09 3.10
C HIS A 292 5.42 11.40 2.18
N LYS A 293 4.13 11.65 2.38
CA LYS A 293 3.06 10.92 1.68
C LYS A 293 2.99 11.27 0.18
N TYR A 294 3.33 12.51 -0.16
CA TYR A 294 3.25 13.04 -1.53
C TYR A 294 4.63 13.24 -2.17
N GLU A 295 5.69 12.65 -1.59
CA GLU A 295 7.02 12.71 -2.19
C GLU A 295 7.00 12.09 -3.60
N GLY A 296 7.39 12.90 -4.59
CA GLY A 296 7.38 12.52 -6.01
C GLY A 296 6.20 13.06 -6.83
N ILE A 297 5.26 13.80 -6.24
CA ILE A 297 4.34 14.64 -7.02
C ILE A 297 5.11 15.91 -7.42
N LYS A 298 5.51 16.01 -8.69
CA LYS A 298 5.89 17.30 -9.27
C LYS A 298 4.60 18.12 -9.34
N VAL A 299 4.50 19.16 -8.52
CA VAL A 299 3.48 20.21 -8.72
C VAL A 299 4.12 21.15 -9.73
N ASP A 300 3.73 21.03 -10.99
CA ASP A 300 4.04 22.03 -12.02
C ASP A 300 3.23 23.32 -11.76
#